data_AF-A0A8H5YLP9-F1
#
_entry.id   AF-A0A8H5YLP9-F1
#
_cell.length_a   1.000
_cell.length_b   1.000
_cell.length_c   1.000
_cell.angle_alpha   90.00
_cell.angle_beta   90.00
_cell.angle_gamma   90.00
#
_symmetry.space_group_name_H-M   'P 1'
#
loop_
_entity.id
_entity.type
_entity.pdbx_description
1 polymer ?
#
loop_
_entity_poly.entity_id
_entity_poly.type
_entity_poly.pdbx_seq_one_letter_code
_entity_poly.pdbx_strand_id
1 'polypeptide(L)'
;MNSRGKTLSQHQSGMGAQPGNFIATGQQAYPIGASGPLVDVSNYGGASGRQSNAVPQHRFNGQHNSSMNEFLTMQESRVNGFLQHSAQQIDMQRSALQHVANHLSSTATNIGQSIAQWMGHPASERAAALYQELEKSRGRQIDSDNQYRQLKDEYQALEKRLQDSNTELENAIRERDEQRLLAESANWTGSTKVSDDTIQSKWKQLGYNIRAMSRSLAKCQIHRPQNDETKNRLSMAVPRWKKLLLNDDHKEFVIGAYLWAIVAEIIEEGSEIMGGDHGMNFKAIRAEFIGAAPEGDKPSGRGPTLRHVARWAAQGAALFGHFFVRNEQAFRNRAAWEIEGLKAFMSFPKDKPSADLLQEMKAIIDTALELDEMLMNSKAIFTIRRPESDGSKNQRFDATEMEAFIQGKDLSSKTVVEFAISPMLIKMGNADGCNYDSRMVVCKSLVEHDIRGELEVFLEQQSHDFMRCVMRLLGVVHLYTEKE
;
A
#
# COMPACT_ATOMS: atom_id res chain seq x y z
N MET A 1 56.24 37.11 54.10
CA MET A 1 54.94 37.53 54.67
C MET A 1 53.87 36.81 53.85
N ASN A 2 53.46 35.60 54.26
CA ASN A 2 52.25 35.26 55.06
C ASN A 2 50.97 35.86 54.45
N SER A 3 49.88 35.15 54.10
CA SER A 3 49.24 33.90 54.58
C SER A 3 48.51 33.21 53.40
N ARG A 4 48.35 31.89 53.25
CA ARG A 4 47.78 30.79 54.07
C ARG A 4 46.25 30.81 54.29
N GLY A 5 45.62 29.73 53.80
CA GLY A 5 44.32 29.12 54.16
C GLY A 5 43.78 28.35 52.93
N LYS A 6 43.72 27.02 52.75
CA LYS A 6 43.54 25.84 53.63
C LYS A 6 42.28 25.98 54.50
N THR A 7 41.25 25.12 54.48
CA THR A 7 41.19 23.66 54.21
C THR A 7 39.75 23.09 54.27
N LEU A 8 39.55 21.91 53.64
CA LEU A 8 38.66 20.75 53.97
C LEU A 8 37.11 20.95 53.97
N SER A 9 36.23 19.95 53.74
CA SER A 9 36.24 18.53 53.31
C SER A 9 34.80 18.00 53.45
N GLN A 10 34.34 17.11 52.56
CA GLN A 10 33.65 15.83 52.85
C GLN A 10 33.20 15.20 51.50
N HIS A 11 33.78 14.07 51.07
CA HIS A 11 33.30 12.68 51.27
C HIS A 11 31.84 12.47 50.78
N GLN A 12 31.51 11.48 49.95
CA GLN A 12 31.91 10.07 50.00
C GLN A 12 31.44 9.28 48.75
N SER A 13 32.12 8.14 48.49
CA SER A 13 31.63 6.88 47.85
C SER A 13 31.30 6.89 46.34
N GLY A 14 31.65 5.91 45.50
CA GLY A 14 32.33 4.63 45.66
C GLY A 14 32.07 3.74 44.43
N MET A 15 32.99 2.78 44.17
CA MET A 15 32.97 1.69 43.17
C MET A 15 33.27 2.10 41.70
N GLY A 16 34.31 1.65 41.00
CA GLY A 16 35.22 0.52 41.20
C GLY A 16 34.82 -0.68 40.35
N ALA A 17 35.20 -0.69 39.06
CA ALA A 17 35.24 -1.90 38.23
C ALA A 17 36.35 -1.78 37.17
N GLN A 18 37.23 -2.78 37.16
CA GLN A 18 38.37 -2.96 36.25
C GLN A 18 37.95 -3.40 34.84
N PRO A 19 38.82 -3.23 33.83
CA PRO A 19 38.60 -3.74 32.48
C PRO A 19 38.99 -5.23 32.38
N GLY A 20 38.02 -6.07 31.99
CA GLY A 20 38.24 -7.49 31.72
C GLY A 20 38.83 -7.72 30.33
N ASN A 21 40.05 -8.27 30.31
CA ASN A 21 40.65 -8.92 29.15
C ASN A 21 39.89 -10.20 28.80
N PHE A 22 39.44 -10.34 27.55
CA PHE A 22 39.01 -11.63 27.02
C PHE A 22 40.11 -12.23 26.15
N ILE A 23 40.68 -13.31 26.66
CA ILE A 23 41.54 -14.25 25.94
C ILE A 23 40.63 -15.19 25.15
N ALA A 24 40.85 -15.27 23.84
CA ALA A 24 40.24 -16.26 22.97
C ALA A 24 41.03 -17.57 23.04
N THR A 25 40.38 -18.65 23.46
CA THR A 25 40.85 -20.03 23.27
C THR A 25 39.68 -20.89 22.86
N GLY A 26 39.88 -21.73 21.83
CA GLY A 26 38.88 -22.71 21.41
C GLY A 26 38.98 -23.10 19.93
N GLN A 27 40.11 -23.70 19.54
CA GLN A 27 40.19 -24.50 18.32
C GLN A 27 39.22 -25.69 18.42
N GLN A 28 38.36 -25.87 17.41
CA GLN A 28 37.89 -27.18 17.01
C GLN A 28 37.96 -27.27 15.48
N ALA A 29 38.91 -28.07 15.03
CA ALA A 29 39.06 -28.53 13.66
C ALA A 29 38.18 -29.76 13.42
N TYR A 30 37.74 -29.95 12.16
CA TYR A 30 37.55 -31.18 11.36
C TYR A 30 36.40 -30.96 10.35
N PRO A 31 36.37 -31.63 9.18
CA PRO A 31 37.47 -31.92 8.26
C PRO A 31 37.18 -31.43 6.83
N ILE A 32 38.26 -31.34 6.04
CA ILE A 32 38.28 -31.14 4.60
C ILE A 32 37.67 -32.37 3.90
N GLY A 33 36.77 -32.15 2.95
CA GLY A 33 36.16 -33.19 2.12
C GLY A 33 35.79 -32.69 0.73
N ALA A 34 36.71 -32.94 -0.22
CA ALA A 34 36.54 -33.13 -1.66
C ALA A 34 35.92 -32.01 -2.53
N SER A 35 36.82 -31.37 -3.28
CA SER A 35 36.57 -30.60 -4.50
C SER A 35 35.91 -31.46 -5.60
N GLY A 36 34.82 -30.95 -6.20
CA GLY A 36 34.30 -31.40 -7.49
C GLY A 36 34.83 -30.51 -8.63
N PRO A 37 35.00 -31.04 -9.85
CA PRO A 37 35.83 -30.40 -10.87
C PRO A 37 35.12 -29.26 -11.60
N LEU A 38 35.84 -28.14 -11.74
CA LEU A 38 35.59 -27.06 -12.69
C LEU A 38 35.74 -27.60 -14.11
N VAL A 39 34.69 -27.45 -14.92
CA VAL A 39 34.74 -27.68 -16.36
C VAL A 39 35.36 -26.45 -17.01
N ASP A 40 36.58 -26.63 -17.50
CA ASP A 40 37.30 -25.75 -18.41
C ASP A 40 36.66 -25.83 -19.80
N VAL A 41 36.30 -24.67 -20.37
CA VAL A 41 35.96 -24.55 -21.79
C VAL A 41 36.67 -23.32 -22.35
N SER A 42 37.93 -23.52 -22.73
CA SER A 42 38.64 -22.63 -23.65
C SER A 42 39.34 -23.46 -24.73
N ASN A 43 38.83 -23.38 -25.98
CA ASN A 43 39.58 -22.92 -27.16
C ASN A 43 38.97 -23.36 -28.51
N TYR A 44 38.79 -22.34 -29.35
CA TYR A 44 39.08 -22.22 -30.79
C TYR A 44 38.84 -23.40 -31.75
N GLY A 45 38.02 -23.11 -32.77
CA GLY A 45 38.59 -22.90 -34.10
C GLY A 45 38.06 -23.78 -35.24
N GLY A 46 37.32 -23.17 -36.16
CA GLY A 46 37.61 -23.33 -37.59
C GLY A 46 36.60 -24.06 -38.50
N ALA A 47 36.18 -23.30 -39.52
CA ALA A 47 35.86 -23.72 -40.90
C ALA A 47 34.44 -24.19 -41.28
N SER A 48 33.77 -23.28 -41.99
CA SER A 48 33.17 -23.44 -43.34
C SER A 48 32.33 -24.68 -43.65
N GLY A 49 31.02 -24.46 -43.87
CA GLY A 49 30.14 -25.43 -44.52
C GLY A 49 28.81 -24.79 -44.91
N ARG A 50 28.73 -24.26 -46.13
CA ARG A 50 27.50 -23.85 -46.80
C ARG A 50 26.61 -25.08 -47.04
N GLN A 51 25.46 -25.19 -46.38
CA GLN A 51 24.32 -25.97 -46.90
C GLN A 51 23.00 -25.30 -46.55
N SER A 52 22.22 -25.00 -47.59
CA SER A 52 20.79 -24.75 -47.48
C SER A 52 20.10 -26.07 -47.13
N ASN A 53 19.15 -26.07 -46.19
CA ASN A 53 17.90 -26.82 -46.32
C ASN A 53 16.90 -26.45 -45.22
N ALA A 54 15.64 -26.42 -45.65
CA ALA A 54 14.40 -26.11 -44.95
C ALA A 54 14.32 -26.58 -43.49
N VAL A 55 13.89 -25.66 -42.63
CA VAL A 55 13.37 -25.93 -41.28
C VAL A 55 11.91 -26.40 -41.41
N PRO A 56 11.54 -27.61 -40.95
CA PRO A 56 10.14 -27.92 -40.68
C PRO A 56 9.75 -27.23 -39.37
N GLN A 57 8.73 -26.37 -39.44
CA GLN A 57 8.02 -25.84 -38.27
C GLN A 57 7.44 -27.01 -37.46
N HIS A 58 8.14 -27.44 -36.42
CA HIS A 58 7.54 -28.31 -35.42
C HIS A 58 6.72 -27.44 -34.46
N ARG A 59 5.40 -27.43 -34.68
CA ARG A 59 4.40 -27.06 -33.67
C ARG A 59 4.72 -27.82 -32.37
N PHE A 60 5.17 -27.10 -31.35
CA PHE A 60 4.93 -27.47 -29.95
C PHE A 60 3.95 -26.44 -29.39
N ASN A 61 2.70 -26.61 -29.80
CA ASN A 61 1.57 -25.91 -29.24
C ASN A 61 1.03 -26.73 -28.07
N GLY A 62 0.84 -26.04 -26.94
CA GLY A 62 -0.29 -26.27 -26.05
C GLY A 62 -0.34 -27.59 -25.30
N GLN A 63 0.35 -27.68 -24.15
CA GLN A 63 -0.05 -28.67 -23.14
C GLN A 63 0.19 -28.31 -21.67
N HIS A 64 0.99 -27.28 -21.35
CA HIS A 64 1.24 -26.94 -19.93
C HIS A 64 0.40 -25.79 -19.34
N ASN A 65 -0.17 -24.90 -20.17
CA ASN A 65 -1.06 -23.84 -19.67
C ASN A 65 -2.50 -24.31 -19.43
N SER A 66 -2.87 -25.50 -19.92
CA SER A 66 -4.15 -26.14 -19.61
C SER A 66 -4.18 -26.56 -18.14
N SER A 67 -3.08 -27.14 -17.65
CA SER A 67 -3.04 -27.76 -16.32
C SER A 67 -3.31 -26.81 -15.14
N MET A 68 -2.79 -25.58 -15.15
CA MET A 68 -2.97 -24.65 -14.03
C MET A 68 -4.34 -23.95 -14.07
N ASN A 69 -4.82 -23.59 -15.26
CA ASN A 69 -6.18 -23.05 -15.43
C ASN A 69 -7.25 -24.13 -15.20
N GLU A 70 -7.02 -25.37 -15.64
CA GLU A 70 -7.85 -26.53 -15.27
C GLU A 70 -7.79 -26.78 -13.77
N PHE A 71 -6.65 -26.63 -13.11
CA PHE A 71 -6.56 -26.76 -11.66
C PHE A 71 -7.37 -25.68 -10.94
N LEU A 72 -7.22 -24.39 -11.30
CA LEU A 72 -7.95 -23.30 -10.66
C LEU A 72 -9.46 -23.35 -10.97
N THR A 73 -9.86 -23.64 -12.21
CA THR A 73 -11.28 -23.86 -12.55
C THR A 73 -11.84 -25.13 -11.90
N MET A 74 -11.02 -26.16 -11.70
CA MET A 74 -11.41 -27.34 -10.93
C MET A 74 -11.58 -27.00 -9.44
N GLN A 75 -10.73 -26.15 -8.86
CA GLN A 75 -10.89 -25.70 -7.47
C GLN A 75 -12.10 -24.78 -7.30
N GLU A 76 -12.29 -23.81 -8.20
CA GLU A 76 -13.44 -22.91 -8.16
C GLU A 76 -14.77 -23.64 -8.41
N SER A 77 -14.80 -24.59 -9.36
CA SER A 77 -15.97 -25.45 -9.55
C SER A 77 -16.23 -26.39 -8.37
N ARG A 78 -15.18 -26.86 -7.67
CA ARG A 78 -15.32 -27.65 -6.44
C ARG A 78 -15.90 -26.82 -5.30
N VAL A 79 -15.42 -25.59 -5.10
CA VAL A 79 -15.93 -24.68 -4.06
C VAL A 79 -17.36 -24.27 -4.37
N ASN A 80 -17.65 -23.86 -5.61
CA ASN A 80 -19.00 -23.49 -6.01
C ASN A 80 -19.96 -24.69 -5.98
N GLY A 81 -19.49 -25.87 -6.39
CA GLY A 81 -20.25 -27.12 -6.29
C GLY A 81 -20.54 -27.50 -4.84
N PHE A 82 -19.58 -27.32 -3.93
CA PHE A 82 -19.77 -27.53 -2.51
C PHE A 82 -20.80 -26.56 -1.91
N LEU A 83 -20.71 -25.27 -2.23
CA LEU A 83 -21.66 -24.26 -1.75
C LEU A 83 -23.08 -24.51 -2.28
N GLN A 84 -23.21 -24.87 -3.56
CA GLN A 84 -24.50 -25.17 -4.18
C GLN A 84 -25.11 -26.46 -3.62
N HIS A 85 -24.28 -27.50 -3.41
CA HIS A 85 -24.70 -28.74 -2.76
C HIS A 85 -25.13 -28.50 -1.30
N SER A 86 -24.39 -27.66 -0.56
CA SER A 86 -24.72 -27.29 0.81
C SER A 86 -26.04 -26.53 0.90
N ALA A 87 -26.26 -25.54 0.02
CA ALA A 87 -27.51 -24.80 -0.04
C ALA A 87 -28.71 -25.70 -0.39
N GLN A 88 -28.56 -26.58 -1.40
CA GLN A 88 -29.60 -27.56 -1.75
C GLN A 88 -29.90 -28.52 -0.61
N GLN A 89 -28.89 -28.95 0.15
CA GLN A 89 -29.08 -29.85 1.28
C GLN A 89 -29.83 -29.18 2.44
N ILE A 90 -29.56 -27.90 2.70
CA ILE A 90 -30.30 -27.09 3.68
C ILE A 90 -31.78 -26.93 3.27
N ASP A 91 -32.05 -26.65 1.99
CA ASP A 91 -33.42 -26.50 1.49
C ASP A 91 -34.20 -27.82 1.51
N MET A 92 -33.53 -28.95 1.22
CA MET A 92 -34.13 -30.28 1.35
C MET A 92 -34.46 -30.61 2.81
N GLN A 93 -33.56 -30.31 3.76
CA GLN A 93 -33.81 -30.50 5.19
C GLN A 93 -34.97 -29.62 5.68
N ARG A 94 -35.03 -28.36 5.23
CA ARG A 94 -36.13 -27.45 5.57
C ARG A 94 -37.47 -27.94 5.03
N SER A 95 -37.48 -28.47 3.80
CA SER A 95 -38.67 -29.03 3.17
C SER A 95 -39.14 -30.32 3.87
N ALA A 96 -38.20 -31.20 4.27
CA ALA A 96 -38.51 -32.41 5.03
C ALA A 96 -39.10 -32.09 6.41
N LEU A 97 -38.51 -31.13 7.13
CA LEU A 97 -39.05 -30.66 8.42
C LEU A 97 -40.45 -30.04 8.27
N GLN A 98 -40.68 -29.27 7.21
CA GLN A 98 -42.00 -28.72 6.93
C GLN A 98 -43.04 -29.82 6.62
N HIS A 99 -42.64 -30.86 5.88
CA HIS A 99 -43.51 -32.00 5.59
C HIS A 99 -43.88 -32.77 6.87
N VAL A 100 -42.92 -33.00 7.77
CA VAL A 100 -43.16 -33.63 9.08
C VAL A 100 -44.10 -32.78 9.95
N ALA A 101 -43.90 -31.47 9.99
CA ALA A 101 -44.76 -30.55 10.74
C ALA A 101 -46.21 -30.55 10.21
N ASN A 102 -46.39 -30.56 8.89
CA ASN A 102 -47.71 -30.62 8.26
C ASN A 102 -48.40 -31.98 8.53
N HIS A 103 -47.65 -33.08 8.51
CA HIS A 103 -48.18 -34.42 8.82
C HIS A 103 -48.63 -34.56 10.27
N LEU A 104 -47.85 -34.01 11.23
CA LEU A 104 -48.22 -33.98 12.65
C LEU A 104 -49.48 -33.14 12.90
N SER A 105 -49.60 -31.99 12.24
CA SER A 105 -50.79 -31.13 12.33
C SER A 105 -52.04 -31.83 11.79
N SER A 106 -51.94 -32.51 10.63
CA SER A 106 -53.04 -33.31 10.07
C SER A 106 -53.44 -34.46 11.00
N THR A 107 -52.46 -35.17 11.58
CA THR A 107 -52.72 -36.27 12.52
C THR A 107 -53.45 -35.78 13.77
N ALA A 108 -53.02 -34.66 14.37
CA ALA A 108 -53.68 -34.08 15.53
C ALA A 108 -55.12 -33.66 15.23
N THR A 109 -55.37 -33.11 14.04
CA THR A 109 -56.71 -32.70 13.60
C THR A 109 -57.63 -33.92 13.41
N ASN A 110 -57.13 -35.00 12.82
CA ASN A 110 -57.88 -36.24 12.61
C ASN A 110 -58.22 -36.96 13.93
N ILE A 111 -57.31 -36.92 14.91
CA ILE A 111 -57.57 -37.43 16.27
C ILE A 111 -58.68 -36.60 16.94
N GLY A 112 -58.61 -35.26 16.86
CA GLY A 112 -59.64 -34.37 17.39
C GLY A 112 -61.03 -34.62 16.79
N GLN A 113 -61.12 -34.82 15.47
CA GLN A 113 -62.36 -35.15 14.77
C GLN A 113 -62.91 -36.53 15.16
N SER A 114 -62.03 -37.52 15.33
CA SER A 114 -62.41 -38.87 15.76
C SER A 114 -62.96 -38.88 17.19
N ILE A 115 -62.38 -38.08 18.10
CA ILE A 115 -62.87 -37.90 19.47
C ILE A 115 -64.22 -37.16 19.48
N ALA A 116 -64.42 -36.18 18.60
CA ALA A 116 -65.71 -35.48 18.47
C ALA A 116 -66.84 -36.39 17.94
N GLN A 117 -66.53 -37.29 16.99
CA GLN A 117 -67.46 -38.34 16.53
C GLN A 117 -67.78 -39.39 17.61
N TRP A 118 -66.87 -39.58 18.57
CA TRP A 118 -66.99 -40.57 19.66
C TRP A 118 -68.10 -40.21 20.66
N MET A 119 -68.33 -38.92 20.90
CA MET A 119 -69.35 -38.45 21.84
C MET A 119 -70.81 -38.66 21.35
N GLY A 120 -71.02 -39.26 20.16
CA GLY A 120 -72.33 -39.30 19.49
C GLY A 120 -73.21 -40.57 19.60
N HIS A 121 -72.71 -41.84 19.63
CA HIS A 121 -73.57 -43.04 19.39
C HIS A 121 -72.99 -44.43 19.84
N PRO A 122 -73.80 -45.54 19.94
CA PRO A 122 -73.54 -46.73 20.75
C PRO A 122 -72.71 -47.86 20.08
N ALA A 123 -72.39 -48.92 20.86
CA ALA A 123 -71.03 -49.44 21.03
C ALA A 123 -70.77 -50.94 20.69
N SER A 124 -71.14 -51.46 19.50
CA SER A 124 -70.87 -52.89 19.19
C SER A 124 -70.04 -53.17 17.93
N GLU A 125 -70.18 -52.44 16.82
CA GLU A 125 -69.31 -52.62 15.62
C GLU A 125 -68.01 -51.81 15.68
N ARG A 126 -67.91 -50.85 16.61
CA ARG A 126 -66.79 -49.90 16.69
C ARG A 126 -65.52 -50.46 17.34
N ALA A 127 -65.61 -51.56 18.10
CA ALA A 127 -64.44 -52.13 18.78
C ALA A 127 -63.40 -52.67 17.77
N ALA A 128 -63.84 -53.36 16.71
CA ALA A 128 -62.94 -53.85 15.66
C ALA A 128 -62.28 -52.72 14.87
N ALA A 129 -63.02 -51.66 14.54
CA ALA A 129 -62.49 -50.47 13.89
C ALA A 129 -61.47 -49.72 14.77
N LEU A 130 -61.70 -49.68 16.09
CA LEU A 130 -60.78 -49.09 17.06
C LEU A 130 -59.47 -49.88 17.18
N TYR A 131 -59.53 -51.21 17.21
CA TYR A 131 -58.32 -52.04 17.19
C TYR A 131 -57.53 -51.83 15.90
N GLN A 132 -58.20 -51.74 14.76
CA GLN A 132 -57.55 -51.49 13.47
C GLN A 132 -56.89 -50.11 13.40
N GLU A 133 -57.53 -49.06 13.93
CA GLU A 133 -56.95 -47.71 13.95
C GLU A 133 -55.82 -47.58 14.99
N LEU A 134 -55.91 -48.27 16.12
CA LEU A 134 -54.84 -48.36 17.10
C LEU A 134 -53.60 -49.04 16.48
N GLU A 135 -53.80 -50.11 15.72
CA GLU A 135 -52.72 -50.84 15.06
C GLU A 135 -52.07 -50.03 13.93
N LYS A 136 -52.88 -49.30 13.15
CA LYS A 136 -52.38 -48.30 12.19
C LYS A 136 -51.59 -47.19 12.87
N SER A 137 -52.10 -46.65 13.97
CA SER A 137 -51.43 -45.60 14.74
C SER A 137 -50.10 -46.08 15.31
N ARG A 138 -50.08 -47.30 15.84
CA ARG A 138 -48.85 -47.97 16.32
C ARG A 138 -47.84 -48.17 15.18
N GLY A 139 -48.30 -48.54 13.99
CA GLY A 139 -47.47 -48.63 12.79
C GLY A 139 -46.85 -47.27 12.40
N ARG A 140 -47.65 -46.20 12.40
CA ARG A 140 -47.17 -44.83 12.14
C ARG A 140 -46.16 -44.36 13.18
N GLN A 141 -46.36 -44.71 14.45
CA GLN A 141 -45.42 -44.37 15.52
C GLN A 141 -44.08 -45.08 15.34
N ILE A 142 -44.07 -46.38 15.00
CA ILE A 142 -42.84 -47.13 14.73
C ILE A 142 -42.11 -46.53 13.52
N ASP A 143 -42.83 -46.15 12.46
CA ASP A 143 -42.23 -45.50 11.29
C ASP A 143 -41.62 -44.14 11.62
N SER A 144 -42.33 -43.31 12.40
CA SER A 144 -41.81 -42.02 12.88
C SER A 144 -40.57 -42.19 13.77
N ASP A 145 -40.54 -43.21 14.65
CA ASP A 145 -39.38 -43.50 15.49
C ASP A 145 -38.17 -43.98 14.68
N ASN A 146 -38.41 -44.68 13.57
CA ASN A 146 -37.35 -45.08 12.64
C ASN A 146 -36.82 -43.88 11.85
N GLN A 147 -37.71 -43.01 11.36
CA GLN A 147 -37.31 -41.76 10.67
C GLN A 147 -36.52 -40.84 11.59
N TYR A 148 -36.92 -40.70 12.86
CA TYR A 148 -36.19 -39.91 13.84
C TYR A 148 -34.79 -40.47 14.09
N ARG A 149 -34.66 -41.80 14.21
CA ARG A 149 -33.34 -42.45 14.35
C ARG A 149 -32.47 -42.22 13.12
N GLN A 150 -33.01 -42.39 11.92
CA GLN A 150 -32.28 -42.14 10.68
C GLN A 150 -31.81 -40.69 10.60
N LEU A 151 -32.68 -39.71 10.88
CA LEU A 151 -32.32 -38.29 10.85
C LEU A 151 -31.26 -37.95 11.89
N LYS A 152 -31.30 -38.58 13.06
CA LYS A 152 -30.28 -38.42 14.10
C LYS A 152 -28.92 -38.95 13.65
N ASP A 153 -28.89 -40.11 13.01
CA ASP A 153 -27.66 -40.70 12.48
C ASP A 153 -27.08 -39.84 11.33
N GLU A 154 -27.95 -39.32 10.45
CA GLU A 154 -27.56 -38.39 9.39
C GLU A 154 -27.01 -37.07 9.94
N TYR A 155 -27.63 -36.50 10.98
CA TYR A 155 -27.14 -35.30 11.65
C TYR A 155 -25.74 -35.51 12.24
N GLN A 156 -25.52 -36.63 12.94
CA GLN A 156 -24.21 -36.96 13.50
C GLN A 156 -23.16 -37.17 12.42
N ALA A 157 -23.53 -37.79 11.30
CA ALA A 157 -22.63 -37.94 10.16
C ALA A 157 -22.25 -36.59 9.53
N LEU A 158 -23.20 -35.65 9.45
CA LEU A 158 -22.95 -34.31 8.92
C LEU A 158 -22.07 -33.48 9.87
N GLU A 159 -22.32 -33.52 11.17
CA GLU A 159 -21.51 -32.86 12.18
C GLU A 159 -20.05 -33.33 12.12
N LYS A 160 -19.85 -34.65 11.98
CA LYS A 160 -18.51 -35.23 11.80
C LYS A 160 -17.84 -34.71 10.53
N ARG A 161 -18.54 -34.68 9.38
CA ARG A 161 -17.98 -34.15 8.12
C ARG A 161 -17.60 -32.68 8.21
N LEU A 162 -18.38 -31.88 8.95
CA LEU A 162 -18.08 -30.47 9.18
C LEU A 162 -16.83 -30.31 10.04
N GLN A 163 -16.68 -31.13 11.08
CA GLN A 163 -15.49 -31.15 11.91
C GLN A 163 -14.24 -31.57 11.13
N ASP A 164 -14.36 -32.61 10.30
CA ASP A 164 -13.28 -33.07 9.42
C ASP A 164 -12.86 -31.97 8.43
N SER A 165 -13.84 -31.29 7.80
CA SER A 165 -13.58 -30.18 6.86
C SER A 165 -12.92 -28.98 7.53
N ASN A 166 -13.34 -28.62 8.75
CA ASN A 166 -12.71 -27.55 9.51
C ASN A 166 -11.26 -27.89 9.87
N THR A 167 -10.99 -29.15 10.22
CA THR A 167 -9.64 -29.64 10.51
C THR A 167 -8.75 -29.61 9.26
N GLU A 168 -9.29 -30.00 8.09
CA GLU A 168 -8.59 -29.87 6.81
C GLU A 168 -8.28 -28.41 6.47
N LEU A 169 -9.23 -27.49 6.69
CA LEU A 169 -9.03 -26.06 6.46
C LEU A 169 -7.95 -25.49 7.39
N GLU A 170 -7.98 -25.82 8.67
CA GLU A 170 -6.94 -25.40 9.63
C GLU A 170 -5.56 -25.93 9.24
N ASN A 171 -5.47 -27.19 8.82
CA ASN A 171 -4.22 -27.78 8.34
C ASN A 171 -3.71 -27.09 7.08
N ALA A 172 -4.59 -26.78 6.12
CA ALA A 172 -4.22 -26.06 4.90
C ALA A 172 -3.76 -24.62 5.17
N ILE A 173 -4.39 -23.93 6.13
CA ILE A 173 -3.95 -22.60 6.58
C ILE A 173 -2.56 -22.69 7.20
N ARG A 174 -2.32 -23.68 8.08
CA ARG A 174 -1.01 -23.89 8.72
C ARG A 174 0.07 -24.20 7.68
N GLU A 175 -0.19 -25.12 6.76
CA GLU A 175 0.77 -25.47 5.70
C GLU A 175 1.11 -24.26 4.82
N ARG A 176 0.10 -23.46 4.44
CA ARG A 176 0.31 -22.20 3.72
C ARG A 176 1.19 -21.24 4.52
N ASP A 177 0.95 -21.11 5.82
CA ASP A 177 1.74 -20.22 6.69
C ASP A 177 3.18 -20.71 6.86
N GLU A 178 3.39 -22.02 6.96
CA GLU A 178 4.72 -22.63 6.97
C GLU A 178 5.45 -22.40 5.64
N GLN A 179 4.79 -22.60 4.49
CA GLN A 179 5.35 -22.30 3.18
C GLN A 179 5.66 -20.81 3.01
N ARG A 180 4.80 -19.93 3.54
CA ARG A 180 5.03 -18.49 3.58
C ARG A 180 6.26 -18.16 4.44
N LEU A 181 6.37 -18.74 5.61
CA LEU A 181 7.53 -18.59 6.49
C LEU A 181 8.81 -19.09 5.85
N LEU A 182 8.79 -20.21 5.12
CA LEU A 182 9.95 -20.73 4.38
C LEU A 182 10.33 -19.81 3.20
N ALA A 183 9.33 -19.28 2.49
CA ALA A 183 9.55 -18.31 1.44
C ALA A 183 10.04 -16.96 2.00
N GLU A 184 9.61 -16.57 3.21
CA GLU A 184 10.04 -15.36 3.89
C GLU A 184 11.39 -15.53 4.59
N SER A 185 11.73 -16.71 5.11
CA SER A 185 13.05 -17.05 5.66
C SER A 185 14.10 -17.12 4.56
N ALA A 186 13.68 -17.32 3.31
CA ALA A 186 14.50 -17.11 2.12
C ALA A 186 14.69 -15.61 1.78
N ASN A 187 14.49 -14.68 2.72
CA ASN A 187 15.06 -13.32 2.64
C ASN A 187 16.60 -13.36 2.79
N TRP A 188 17.28 -14.07 1.89
CA TRP A 188 18.74 -14.13 1.82
C TRP A 188 19.39 -12.74 1.64
N THR A 189 18.62 -11.73 1.24
CA THR A 189 19.11 -10.37 0.97
C THR A 189 19.07 -9.43 2.17
N GLY A 190 18.43 -9.80 3.29
CA GLY A 190 18.37 -8.97 4.49
C GLY A 190 17.44 -7.74 4.40
N SER A 191 16.46 -7.75 3.49
CA SER A 191 15.44 -6.67 3.40
C SER A 191 14.75 -6.50 4.76
N THR A 192 14.98 -5.35 5.39
CA THR A 192 14.46 -5.00 6.72
C THR A 192 13.12 -4.30 6.58
N LYS A 193 12.15 -4.70 7.39
CA LYS A 193 10.84 -4.04 7.44
C LYS A 193 10.99 -2.66 8.08
N VAL A 194 10.80 -1.62 7.29
CA VAL A 194 10.74 -0.22 7.76
C VAL A 194 9.27 0.15 8.02
N SER A 195 8.98 0.77 9.18
CA SER A 195 7.63 1.21 9.50
C SER A 195 7.25 2.51 8.80
N ASP A 196 5.96 2.73 8.61
CA ASP A 196 5.45 3.98 8.03
C ASP A 196 5.85 5.20 8.87
N ASP A 197 5.91 5.08 10.20
CA ASP A 197 6.34 6.15 11.10
C ASP A 197 7.80 6.56 10.87
N THR A 198 8.69 5.60 10.61
CA THR A 198 10.08 5.89 10.28
C THR A 198 10.18 6.64 8.95
N ILE A 199 9.43 6.20 7.94
CA ILE A 199 9.36 6.87 6.63
C ILE A 199 8.81 8.29 6.78
N GLN A 200 7.71 8.47 7.53
CA GLN A 200 7.12 9.78 7.81
C GLN A 200 8.09 10.70 8.56
N SER A 201 8.82 10.17 9.54
CA SER A 201 9.83 10.92 10.29
C SER A 201 10.93 11.43 9.37
N LYS A 202 11.44 10.58 8.46
CA LYS A 202 12.44 10.98 7.46
C LYS A 202 11.88 11.98 6.45
N TRP A 203 10.65 11.80 5.99
CA TRP A 203 9.96 12.78 5.13
C TRP A 203 9.83 14.16 5.81
N LYS A 204 9.48 14.19 7.10
CA LYS A 204 9.41 15.42 7.91
C LYS A 204 10.78 16.07 8.08
N GLN A 205 11.82 15.27 8.33
CA GLN A 205 13.21 15.76 8.41
C GLN A 205 13.63 16.41 7.08
N LEU A 206 13.31 15.78 5.95
CA LEU A 206 13.58 16.31 4.62
C LEU A 206 12.84 17.65 4.38
N GLY A 207 11.55 17.70 4.70
CA GLY A 207 10.77 18.93 4.62
C GLY A 207 11.30 20.05 5.52
N TYR A 208 11.80 19.73 6.71
CA TYR A 208 12.46 20.70 7.58
C TYR A 208 13.75 21.25 6.95
N ASN A 209 14.62 20.40 6.41
CA ASN A 209 15.87 20.80 5.76
C ASN A 209 15.61 21.71 4.55
N ILE A 210 14.66 21.33 3.70
CA ILE A 210 14.24 22.13 2.54
C ILE A 210 13.71 23.50 2.98
N ARG A 211 12.86 23.54 4.01
CA ARG A 211 12.29 24.80 4.52
C ARG A 211 13.34 25.71 5.15
N ALA A 212 14.31 25.14 5.88
CA ALA A 212 15.41 25.89 6.46
C ALA A 212 16.27 26.54 5.36
N MET A 213 16.62 25.77 4.33
CA MET A 213 17.37 26.29 3.18
C MET A 213 16.55 27.32 2.40
N SER A 214 15.28 27.05 2.08
CA SER A 214 14.43 27.97 1.33
C SER A 214 14.27 29.33 2.01
N ARG A 215 14.08 29.37 3.34
CA ARG A 215 14.07 30.62 4.13
C ARG A 215 15.37 31.39 4.03
N SER A 216 16.49 30.69 4.07
CA SER A 216 17.82 31.30 3.96
C SER A 216 18.00 31.92 2.57
N LEU A 217 17.61 31.17 1.53
CA LEU A 217 17.69 31.56 0.13
C LEU A 217 16.73 32.70 -0.25
N ALA A 218 15.55 32.76 0.36
CA ALA A 218 14.56 33.82 0.11
C ALA A 218 15.08 35.23 0.47
N LYS A 219 16.14 35.33 1.29
CA LYS A 219 16.81 36.59 1.62
C LYS A 219 17.78 37.07 0.53
N CYS A 220 18.12 36.21 -0.43
CA CYS A 220 19.00 36.55 -1.53
C CYS A 220 18.26 37.40 -2.58
N GLN A 221 19.03 38.11 -3.40
CA GLN A 221 18.45 38.81 -4.55
C GLN A 221 18.02 37.78 -5.60
N ILE A 222 16.73 37.77 -5.94
CA ILE A 222 16.15 36.84 -6.92
C ILE A 222 16.06 37.54 -8.28
N HIS A 223 16.37 36.81 -9.34
CA HIS A 223 16.16 37.23 -10.73
C HIS A 223 15.53 36.10 -11.53
N ARG A 224 15.15 36.36 -12.78
CA ARG A 224 14.63 35.30 -13.65
C ARG A 224 15.78 34.40 -14.12
N PRO A 225 15.60 33.06 -14.09
CA PRO A 225 16.57 32.14 -14.65
C PRO A 225 16.71 32.35 -16.16
N GLN A 226 17.95 32.24 -16.63
CA GLN A 226 18.29 32.36 -18.05
C GLN A 226 18.38 31.00 -18.75
N ASN A 227 18.83 29.97 -18.04
CA ASN A 227 18.91 28.61 -18.59
C ASN A 227 17.51 27.97 -18.70
N ASP A 228 17.35 27.00 -19.60
CA ASP A 228 16.04 26.37 -19.83
C ASP A 228 15.76 25.22 -18.86
N GLU A 229 16.78 24.53 -18.37
CA GLU A 229 16.66 23.46 -17.36
C GLU A 229 15.98 23.96 -16.07
N THR A 230 16.47 25.04 -15.48
CA THR A 230 15.89 25.66 -14.29
C THR A 230 14.49 26.21 -14.57
N LYS A 231 14.23 26.79 -15.74
CA LYS A 231 12.89 27.26 -16.13
C LYS A 231 11.90 26.10 -16.21
N ASN A 232 12.31 24.97 -16.79
CA ASN A 232 11.49 23.78 -16.94
C ASN A 232 11.18 23.18 -15.56
N ARG A 233 12.21 23.01 -14.71
CA ARG A 233 12.01 22.51 -13.33
C ARG A 233 11.10 23.41 -12.51
N LEU A 234 11.28 24.73 -12.59
CA LEU A 234 10.36 25.70 -11.96
C LEU A 234 8.94 25.62 -12.53
N SER A 235 8.79 25.43 -13.84
CA SER A 235 7.48 25.29 -14.48
C SER A 235 6.75 24.03 -14.06
N MET A 236 7.47 22.93 -13.89
CA MET A 236 6.91 21.67 -13.39
C MET A 236 6.54 21.76 -11.91
N ALA A 237 7.38 22.43 -11.10
CA ALA A 237 7.11 22.61 -9.67
C ALA A 237 5.97 23.61 -9.43
N VAL A 238 5.97 24.73 -10.14
CA VAL A 238 5.05 25.87 -9.96
C VAL A 238 4.72 26.48 -11.33
N PRO A 239 3.57 26.16 -11.95
CA PRO A 239 3.21 26.65 -13.29
C PRO A 239 3.27 28.18 -13.46
N ARG A 240 2.96 28.94 -12.39
CA ARG A 240 2.96 30.41 -12.36
C ARG A 240 4.24 31.03 -11.79
N TRP A 241 5.34 30.28 -11.73
CA TRP A 241 6.58 30.69 -11.06
C TRP A 241 7.10 32.06 -11.49
N LYS A 242 6.95 32.47 -12.76
CA LYS A 242 7.46 33.76 -13.27
C LYS A 242 6.94 34.98 -12.50
N LYS A 243 5.70 34.90 -12.01
CA LYS A 243 5.05 35.94 -11.20
C LYS A 243 5.35 35.73 -9.72
N LEU A 244 5.26 34.49 -9.24
CA LEU A 244 5.35 34.16 -7.83
C LEU A 244 6.78 34.24 -7.28
N LEU A 245 7.78 33.87 -8.07
CA LEU A 245 9.20 33.90 -7.68
C LEU A 245 9.71 35.32 -7.37
N LEU A 246 9.11 36.34 -8.00
CA LEU A 246 9.44 37.75 -7.77
C LEU A 246 8.55 38.41 -6.70
N ASN A 247 7.56 37.69 -6.16
CA ASN A 247 6.76 38.18 -5.05
C ASN A 247 7.43 37.77 -3.73
N ASP A 248 7.76 38.74 -2.89
CA ASP A 248 8.41 38.51 -1.59
C ASP A 248 7.59 37.59 -0.67
N ASP A 249 6.26 37.61 -0.79
CA ASP A 249 5.36 36.75 0.00
C ASP A 249 5.41 35.28 -0.42
N HIS A 250 5.79 34.99 -1.67
CA HIS A 250 5.74 33.61 -2.22
C HIS A 250 7.11 33.04 -2.59
N LYS A 251 8.15 33.86 -2.70
CA LYS A 251 9.48 33.41 -3.17
C LYS A 251 10.05 32.27 -2.33
N GLU A 252 9.85 32.27 -1.01
CA GLU A 252 10.28 31.18 -0.12
C GLU A 252 9.66 29.84 -0.55
N PHE A 253 8.35 29.86 -0.82
CA PHE A 253 7.57 28.69 -1.18
C PHE A 253 7.90 28.19 -2.59
N VAL A 254 8.14 29.10 -3.53
CA VAL A 254 8.60 28.73 -4.88
C VAL A 254 9.99 28.09 -4.83
N ILE A 255 10.91 28.63 -4.03
CA ILE A 255 12.24 28.03 -3.81
C ILE A 255 12.10 26.65 -3.14
N GLY A 256 11.21 26.52 -2.14
CA GLY A 256 10.90 25.24 -1.51
C GLY A 256 10.38 24.20 -2.51
N ALA A 257 9.45 24.58 -3.38
CA ALA A 257 8.90 23.71 -4.42
C ALA A 257 9.96 23.26 -5.44
N TYR A 258 10.89 24.15 -5.78
CA TYR A 258 12.05 23.84 -6.62
C TYR A 258 12.98 22.82 -5.97
N LEU A 259 13.31 22.99 -4.68
CA LEU A 259 14.13 22.03 -3.93
C LEU A 259 13.43 20.66 -3.79
N TRP A 260 12.12 20.64 -3.60
CA TRP A 260 11.35 19.39 -3.64
C TRP A 260 11.35 18.71 -5.01
N ALA A 261 11.45 19.47 -6.11
CA ALA A 261 11.59 18.88 -7.44
C ALA A 261 12.93 18.14 -7.59
N ILE A 262 14.03 18.71 -7.08
CA ILE A 262 15.35 18.03 -7.03
C ILE A 262 15.26 16.71 -6.26
N VAL A 263 14.58 16.72 -5.10
CA VAL A 263 14.37 15.51 -4.30
C VAL A 263 13.57 14.46 -5.06
N ALA A 264 12.49 14.87 -5.73
CA ALA A 264 11.67 13.95 -6.53
C ALA A 264 12.49 13.31 -7.66
N GLU A 265 13.30 14.08 -8.38
CA GLU A 265 14.22 13.56 -9.42
C GLU A 265 15.16 12.49 -8.85
N ILE A 266 15.78 12.74 -7.69
CA ILE A 266 16.69 11.78 -7.05
C ILE A 266 15.98 10.47 -6.68
N ILE A 267 14.77 10.56 -6.13
CA ILE A 267 14.00 9.39 -5.67
C ILE A 267 13.38 8.63 -6.85
N GLU A 268 12.83 9.31 -7.86
CA GLU A 268 12.10 8.68 -8.95
C GLU A 268 13.02 8.19 -10.08
N GLU A 269 13.93 9.04 -10.56
CA GLU A 269 14.83 8.72 -11.68
C GLU A 269 16.09 7.98 -11.20
N GLY A 270 16.40 8.10 -9.91
CA GLY A 270 17.66 7.62 -9.35
C GLY A 270 18.76 8.65 -9.45
N SER A 271 19.94 8.26 -9.00
CA SER A 271 21.12 9.10 -9.11
C SER A 271 22.34 8.24 -9.31
N GLU A 272 23.35 8.82 -9.98
CA GLU A 272 24.67 8.20 -10.12
C GLU A 272 25.34 7.90 -8.76
N ILE A 273 24.80 8.45 -7.67
CA ILE A 273 25.28 8.31 -6.30
C ILE A 273 25.11 6.87 -5.80
N MET A 274 24.03 6.19 -6.20
CA MET A 274 23.69 4.84 -5.73
C MET A 274 23.83 3.82 -6.87
N GLY A 275 25.01 3.22 -6.99
CA GLY A 275 25.27 2.18 -8.01
C GLY A 275 25.38 2.69 -9.45
N GLY A 276 25.51 4.01 -9.66
CA GLY A 276 25.68 4.60 -10.98
C GLY A 276 24.51 4.28 -11.93
N ASP A 277 24.83 4.06 -13.20
CA ASP A 277 23.88 3.68 -14.25
C ASP A 277 23.09 2.41 -13.89
N HIS A 278 23.68 1.48 -13.13
CA HIS A 278 22.98 0.24 -12.75
C HIS A 278 21.82 0.53 -11.78
N GLY A 279 22.00 1.46 -10.84
CA GLY A 279 20.94 1.86 -9.91
C GLY A 279 19.78 2.57 -10.63
N MET A 280 20.10 3.47 -11.56
CA MET A 280 19.10 4.15 -12.40
C MET A 280 18.33 3.16 -13.28
N ASN A 281 19.05 2.25 -13.96
CA ASN A 281 18.42 1.21 -14.77
C ASN A 281 17.53 0.28 -13.93
N PHE A 282 17.95 -0.08 -12.72
CA PHE A 282 17.15 -0.88 -11.80
C PHE A 282 15.82 -0.19 -11.44
N LYS A 283 15.86 1.12 -11.15
CA LYS A 283 14.64 1.91 -10.90
C LYS A 283 13.75 2.03 -12.14
N ALA A 284 14.33 2.25 -13.31
CA ALA A 284 13.59 2.31 -14.57
C ALA A 284 12.85 0.98 -14.85
N ILE A 285 13.54 -0.16 -14.73
CA ILE A 285 12.93 -1.48 -14.87
C ILE A 285 11.83 -1.70 -13.83
N ARG A 286 12.06 -1.28 -12.58
CA ARG A 286 11.04 -1.35 -11.52
C ARG A 286 9.80 -0.53 -11.90
N ALA A 287 9.96 0.69 -12.38
CA ALA A 287 8.84 1.54 -12.78
C ALA A 287 8.06 0.93 -13.96
N GLU A 288 8.76 0.39 -14.96
CA GLU A 288 8.14 -0.30 -16.09
C GLU A 288 7.34 -1.53 -15.64
N PHE A 289 7.91 -2.35 -14.75
CA PHE A 289 7.23 -3.53 -14.21
C PHE A 289 6.01 -3.16 -13.37
N ILE A 290 6.08 -2.08 -12.59
CA ILE A 290 4.91 -1.59 -11.83
C ILE A 290 3.81 -1.15 -12.80
N GLY A 291 4.15 -0.41 -13.87
CA GLY A 291 3.18 0.04 -14.88
C GLY A 291 2.57 -1.09 -15.71
N ALA A 292 3.29 -2.19 -15.90
CA ALA A 292 2.80 -3.37 -16.64
C ALA A 292 2.01 -4.37 -15.76
N ALA A 293 2.18 -4.33 -14.44
CA ALA A 293 1.54 -5.26 -13.53
C ALA A 293 0.07 -4.90 -13.29
N PRO A 294 -0.85 -5.88 -13.26
CA PRO A 294 -2.25 -5.61 -12.94
C PRO A 294 -2.40 -5.11 -11.50
N GLU A 295 -3.26 -4.12 -11.29
CA GLU A 295 -3.52 -3.51 -9.96
C GLU A 295 -4.13 -4.49 -8.95
N GLY A 296 -4.77 -5.56 -9.42
CA GLY A 296 -5.34 -6.61 -8.58
C GLY A 296 -4.41 -7.81 -8.40
N ASP A 297 -4.43 -8.41 -7.20
CA ASP A 297 -3.76 -9.69 -6.92
C ASP A 297 -4.38 -10.89 -7.67
N LYS A 298 -5.43 -10.67 -8.48
CA LYS A 298 -6.07 -11.72 -9.29
C LYS A 298 -5.27 -11.96 -10.58
N PRO A 299 -4.69 -13.16 -10.78
CA PRO A 299 -3.81 -13.49 -11.91
C PRO A 299 -4.58 -13.74 -13.22
N SER A 300 -5.52 -12.85 -13.56
CA SER A 300 -6.37 -13.00 -14.76
C SER A 300 -5.59 -12.81 -16.07
N GLY A 301 -4.31 -12.41 -16.01
CA GLY A 301 -3.47 -12.11 -17.17
C GLY A 301 -2.11 -12.81 -17.12
N ARG A 302 -1.48 -12.96 -18.30
CA ARG A 302 -0.06 -13.31 -18.41
C ARG A 302 0.78 -12.14 -17.87
N GLY A 303 1.42 -12.32 -16.72
CA GLY A 303 2.40 -11.34 -16.21
C GLY A 303 2.64 -11.48 -14.70
N PRO A 304 3.73 -10.89 -14.18
CA PRO A 304 3.95 -10.80 -12.74
C PRO A 304 2.89 -9.88 -12.10
N THR A 305 2.33 -10.30 -10.95
CA THR A 305 1.46 -9.42 -10.15
C THR A 305 2.29 -8.32 -9.45
N LEU A 306 1.64 -7.24 -8.98
CA LEU A 306 2.32 -6.19 -8.22
C LEU A 306 3.09 -6.73 -7.01
N ARG A 307 2.54 -7.75 -6.33
CA ARG A 307 3.24 -8.47 -5.24
C ARG A 307 4.60 -9.04 -5.70
N HIS A 308 4.64 -9.69 -6.87
CA HIS A 308 5.87 -10.27 -7.39
C HIS A 308 6.88 -9.18 -7.73
N VAL A 309 6.43 -8.11 -8.39
CA VAL A 309 7.29 -6.96 -8.75
C VAL A 309 7.85 -6.29 -7.51
N ALA A 310 7.01 -5.99 -6.51
CA ALA A 310 7.44 -5.32 -5.29
C ALA A 310 8.41 -6.18 -4.46
N ARG A 311 8.16 -7.49 -4.38
CA ARG A 311 9.08 -8.42 -3.72
C ARG A 311 10.44 -8.49 -4.43
N TRP A 312 10.43 -8.63 -5.76
CA TRP A 312 11.65 -8.62 -6.57
C TRP A 312 12.42 -7.31 -6.38
N ALA A 313 11.73 -6.17 -6.41
CA ALA A 313 12.32 -4.86 -6.21
C ALA A 313 12.95 -4.71 -4.82
N ALA A 314 12.24 -5.09 -3.75
CA ALA A 314 12.74 -5.03 -2.38
C ALA A 314 13.98 -5.90 -2.17
N GLN A 315 13.97 -7.13 -2.71
CA GLN A 315 15.10 -8.04 -2.62
C GLN A 315 16.28 -7.56 -3.47
N GLY A 316 16.01 -7.06 -4.68
CA GLY A 316 16.99 -6.46 -5.56
C GLY A 316 17.65 -5.26 -4.90
N ALA A 317 16.88 -4.31 -4.36
CA ALA A 317 17.40 -3.12 -3.68
C ALA A 317 18.33 -3.49 -2.51
N ALA A 318 17.93 -4.47 -1.69
CA ALA A 318 18.76 -4.94 -0.58
C ALA A 318 20.09 -5.55 -1.09
N LEU A 319 20.04 -6.33 -2.18
CA LEU A 319 21.23 -6.89 -2.81
C LEU A 319 22.12 -5.81 -3.44
N PHE A 320 21.53 -4.82 -4.10
CA PHE A 320 22.22 -3.66 -4.66
C PHE A 320 22.94 -2.87 -3.55
N GLY A 321 22.30 -2.66 -2.40
CA GLY A 321 22.93 -2.02 -1.24
C GLY A 321 24.17 -2.74 -0.72
N HIS A 322 24.22 -4.07 -0.83
CA HIS A 322 25.42 -4.85 -0.45
C HIS A 322 26.57 -4.69 -1.46
N PHE A 323 26.28 -4.56 -2.75
CA PHE A 323 27.31 -4.47 -3.79
C PHE A 323 27.79 -3.06 -4.08
N PHE A 324 26.91 -2.06 -3.93
CA PHE A 324 27.17 -0.70 -4.36
C PHE A 324 27.18 0.25 -3.16
N VAL A 325 28.37 0.70 -2.80
CA VAL A 325 28.55 1.78 -1.83
C VAL A 325 28.23 3.12 -2.49
N ARG A 326 27.71 4.08 -1.71
CA ARG A 326 27.46 5.45 -2.19
C ARG A 326 28.74 6.05 -2.80
N ASN A 327 28.63 6.55 -4.02
CA ASN A 327 29.72 7.27 -4.67
C ASN A 327 29.81 8.68 -4.09
N GLU A 328 30.70 8.84 -3.12
CA GLU A 328 30.93 10.09 -2.41
C GLU A 328 31.36 11.25 -3.34
N GLN A 329 32.06 10.96 -4.46
CA GLN A 329 32.39 12.00 -5.43
C GLN A 329 31.17 12.43 -6.25
N ALA A 330 30.35 11.48 -6.71
CA ALA A 330 29.09 11.78 -7.40
C ALA A 330 28.13 12.56 -6.48
N PHE A 331 28.07 12.20 -5.19
CA PHE A 331 27.30 12.92 -4.18
C PHE A 331 27.72 14.39 -4.08
N ARG A 332 29.03 14.66 -3.95
CA ARG A 332 29.55 16.03 -3.92
C ARG A 332 29.29 16.79 -5.21
N ASN A 333 29.50 16.15 -6.36
CA ASN A 333 29.28 16.74 -7.67
C ASN A 333 27.80 17.11 -7.86
N ARG A 334 26.88 16.23 -7.47
CA ARG A 334 25.44 16.50 -7.55
C ARG A 334 25.05 17.67 -6.66
N ALA A 335 25.52 17.72 -5.41
CA ALA A 335 25.23 18.84 -4.51
C ALA A 335 25.75 20.18 -5.07
N ALA A 336 26.95 20.19 -5.66
CA ALA A 336 27.50 21.38 -6.30
C ALA A 336 26.69 21.79 -7.55
N TRP A 337 26.31 20.82 -8.40
CA TRP A 337 25.48 21.05 -9.59
C TRP A 337 24.14 21.72 -9.24
N GLU A 338 23.46 21.24 -8.20
CA GLU A 338 22.18 21.83 -7.80
C GLU A 338 22.32 23.26 -7.26
N ILE A 339 23.46 23.57 -6.64
CA ILE A 339 23.77 24.94 -6.22
C ILE A 339 24.03 25.85 -7.42
N GLU A 340 24.70 25.36 -8.47
CA GLU A 340 24.83 26.12 -9.73
C GLU A 340 23.46 26.35 -10.38
N GLY A 341 22.56 25.36 -10.33
CA GLY A 341 21.17 25.52 -10.75
C GLY A 341 20.43 26.62 -9.97
N LEU A 342 20.66 26.71 -8.65
CA LEU A 342 20.14 27.81 -7.83
C LEU A 342 20.73 29.16 -8.27
N LYS A 343 22.05 29.26 -8.48
CA LYS A 343 22.72 30.51 -8.93
C LYS A 343 22.14 31.06 -10.25
N ALA A 344 21.51 30.21 -11.06
CA ALA A 344 20.87 30.67 -12.29
C ALA A 344 19.76 31.71 -12.06
N PHE A 345 19.16 31.76 -10.87
CA PHE A 345 18.06 32.69 -10.54
C PHE A 345 18.23 33.41 -9.19
N MET A 346 19.37 33.29 -8.52
CA MET A 346 19.64 33.98 -7.27
C MET A 346 21.10 34.39 -7.13
N SER A 347 21.30 35.61 -6.63
CA SER A 347 22.62 36.15 -6.29
C SER A 347 22.92 35.90 -4.82
N PHE A 348 23.89 35.03 -4.55
CA PHE A 348 24.34 34.79 -3.18
C PHE A 348 25.14 35.98 -2.63
N PRO A 349 24.85 36.45 -1.40
CA PRO A 349 25.68 37.44 -0.74
C PRO A 349 27.10 36.94 -0.61
N LYS A 350 28.10 37.82 -0.76
CA LYS A 350 29.52 37.49 -0.53
C LYS A 350 29.77 36.95 0.89
N ASP A 351 28.90 37.33 1.83
CA ASP A 351 29.02 37.01 3.25
C ASP A 351 28.43 35.65 3.63
N LYS A 352 27.67 34.97 2.74
CA LYS A 352 27.25 33.59 2.99
C LYS A 352 28.34 32.65 2.46
N PRO A 353 29.03 31.88 3.32
CA PRO A 353 30.05 30.95 2.86
C PRO A 353 29.43 29.95 1.89
N SER A 354 30.01 29.79 0.70
CA SER A 354 29.59 28.76 -0.25
C SER A 354 29.63 27.35 0.36
N ALA A 355 30.44 27.16 1.40
CA ALA A 355 30.53 25.92 2.17
C ALA A 355 29.24 25.61 2.95
N ASP A 356 28.56 26.61 3.51
CA ASP A 356 27.34 26.41 4.31
C ASP A 356 26.18 25.98 3.40
N LEU A 357 26.02 26.64 2.24
CA LEU A 357 25.03 26.26 1.23
C LEU A 357 25.27 24.84 0.71
N LEU A 358 26.55 24.48 0.48
CA LEU A 358 26.92 23.13 0.07
C LEU A 358 26.56 22.10 1.14
N GLN A 359 26.77 22.42 2.41
CA GLN A 359 26.42 21.53 3.51
C GLN A 359 24.90 21.38 3.67
N GLU A 360 24.13 22.47 3.55
CA GLU A 360 22.66 22.44 3.54
C GLU A 360 22.13 21.57 2.39
N MET A 361 22.66 21.74 1.17
CA MET A 361 22.27 20.93 0.01
C MET A 361 22.63 19.45 0.18
N LYS A 362 23.84 19.16 0.67
CA LYS A 362 24.26 17.79 1.00
C LYS A 362 23.31 17.14 1.99
N ALA A 363 22.89 17.85 3.04
CA ALA A 363 21.95 17.31 4.02
C ALA A 363 20.58 16.97 3.41
N ILE A 364 20.09 17.78 2.46
CA ILE A 364 18.86 17.48 1.71
C ILE A 364 19.04 16.22 0.86
N ILE A 365 20.10 16.16 0.04
CA ILE A 365 20.36 15.01 -0.85
C ILE A 365 20.58 13.73 -0.04
N ASP A 366 21.36 13.78 1.04
CA ASP A 366 21.64 12.62 1.89
C ASP A 366 20.37 12.08 2.54
N THR A 367 19.51 12.97 3.06
CA THR A 367 18.21 12.58 3.61
C THR A 367 17.29 12.00 2.53
N ALA A 368 17.33 12.53 1.30
CA ALA A 368 16.57 11.99 0.17
C ALA A 368 17.06 10.60 -0.25
N LEU A 369 18.37 10.35 -0.23
CA LEU A 369 18.96 9.04 -0.53
C LEU A 369 18.65 8.00 0.56
N GLU A 370 18.70 8.37 1.84
CA GLU A 370 18.26 7.49 2.93
C GLU A 370 16.78 7.12 2.79
N LEU A 371 15.95 8.10 2.47
CA LEU A 371 14.52 7.88 2.24
C LEU A 371 14.32 6.95 1.04
N ASP A 372 14.96 7.23 -0.09
CA ASP A 372 14.92 6.41 -1.30
C ASP A 372 15.28 4.94 -1.01
N GLU A 373 16.36 4.72 -0.26
CA GLU A 373 16.79 3.41 0.19
C GLU A 373 15.69 2.71 1.00
N MET A 374 15.03 3.41 1.93
CA MET A 374 13.89 2.86 2.69
C MET A 374 12.72 2.49 1.78
N LEU A 375 12.39 3.34 0.80
CA LEU A 375 11.27 3.11 -0.12
C LEU A 375 11.56 1.91 -1.05
N MET A 376 12.79 1.82 -1.57
CA MET A 376 13.22 0.76 -2.49
C MET A 376 13.35 -0.60 -1.80
N ASN A 377 13.75 -0.64 -0.53
CA ASN A 377 13.81 -1.87 0.27
C ASN A 377 12.45 -2.37 0.77
N SER A 378 11.38 -1.57 0.61
CA SER A 378 10.05 -1.94 1.05
C SER A 378 9.33 -2.82 0.05
N LYS A 379 8.54 -3.77 0.57
CA LYS A 379 7.58 -4.56 -0.22
C LYS A 379 6.32 -3.76 -0.54
N ALA A 380 6.06 -2.64 0.13
CA ALA A 380 5.04 -1.69 -0.31
C ALA A 380 5.59 -0.83 -1.45
N ILE A 381 4.73 -0.47 -2.39
CA ILE A 381 5.12 0.41 -3.49
C ILE A 381 4.81 1.84 -3.07
N PHE A 382 5.84 2.67 -3.02
CA PHE A 382 5.69 4.09 -2.78
C PHE A 382 5.79 4.88 -4.07
N THR A 383 4.99 5.94 -4.15
CA THR A 383 4.97 6.88 -5.28
C THR A 383 4.95 8.29 -4.74
N ILE A 384 5.82 9.13 -5.28
CA ILE A 384 5.82 10.56 -5.01
C ILE A 384 4.87 11.17 -6.04
N ARG A 385 3.91 11.98 -5.58
CA ARG A 385 2.93 12.59 -6.47
C ARG A 385 2.74 14.04 -6.07
N ARG A 386 2.64 14.95 -7.03
CA ARG A 386 2.07 16.27 -6.74
C ARG A 386 0.56 16.19 -6.86
N PRO A 387 -0.22 16.87 -6.01
CA PRO A 387 -1.66 16.92 -6.16
C PRO A 387 -2.01 17.33 -7.59
N GLU A 388 -2.76 16.49 -8.30
CA GLU A 388 -3.16 16.78 -9.67
C GLU A 388 -4.26 17.83 -9.68
N SER A 389 -4.13 18.81 -10.57
CA SER A 389 -5.27 19.63 -10.95
C SER A 389 -6.20 18.71 -11.75
N ASP A 390 -7.44 18.58 -11.31
CA ASP A 390 -8.55 17.82 -11.91
C ASP A 390 -8.97 18.30 -13.32
N GLY A 391 -8.09 19.00 -14.03
CA GLY A 391 -8.40 19.71 -15.27
C GLY A 391 -9.22 20.98 -15.06
N SER A 392 -9.70 21.27 -13.85
CA SER A 392 -10.25 22.58 -13.53
C SER A 392 -9.11 23.59 -13.46
N LYS A 393 -9.38 24.83 -13.88
CA LYS A 393 -8.36 25.89 -13.89
C LYS A 393 -7.72 26.15 -12.52
N ASN A 394 -8.40 25.74 -11.42
CA ASN A 394 -8.04 26.06 -10.05
C ASN A 394 -8.23 24.82 -9.15
N GLN A 395 -7.12 24.18 -8.77
CA GLN A 395 -7.13 23.07 -7.81
C GLN A 395 -7.72 23.51 -6.47
N ARG A 396 -8.60 22.69 -5.91
CA ARG A 396 -9.21 22.93 -4.59
C ARG A 396 -8.45 22.19 -3.50
N PHE A 397 -8.48 22.76 -2.30
CA PHE A 397 -7.88 22.13 -1.14
C PHE A 397 -8.58 20.81 -0.79
N ASP A 398 -7.80 19.72 -0.69
CA ASP A 398 -8.28 18.42 -0.23
C ASP A 398 -7.59 18.06 1.09
N ALA A 399 -8.34 18.09 2.19
CA ALA A 399 -7.81 17.79 3.51
C ALA A 399 -7.30 16.35 3.66
N THR A 400 -7.66 15.44 2.76
CA THR A 400 -7.17 14.04 2.78
C THR A 400 -5.76 13.93 2.18
N GLU A 401 -5.45 14.72 1.15
CA GLU A 401 -4.16 14.67 0.44
C GLU A 401 -3.23 15.84 0.77
N MET A 402 -3.75 16.93 1.32
CA MET A 402 -3.04 18.21 1.49
C MET A 402 -3.03 18.71 2.92
N GLU A 403 -1.99 19.47 3.24
CA GLU A 403 -1.83 20.23 4.48
C GLU A 403 -1.47 21.69 4.14
N ALA A 404 -2.15 22.63 4.77
CA ALA A 404 -1.90 24.05 4.58
C ALA A 404 -0.58 24.47 5.25
N PHE A 405 0.22 25.31 4.61
CA PHE A 405 1.44 25.83 5.23
C PHE A 405 1.15 26.76 6.42
N ILE A 406 0.08 27.55 6.35
CA ILE A 406 -0.24 28.53 7.39
C ILE A 406 -1.01 27.85 8.53
N GLN A 407 -0.33 27.65 9.65
CA GLN A 407 -0.95 27.27 10.93
C GLN A 407 -1.91 28.38 11.39
N GLY A 408 -3.20 28.05 11.52
CA GLY A 408 -4.16 28.90 12.23
C GLY A 408 -5.46 29.24 11.49
N LYS A 409 -5.62 28.83 10.23
CA LYS A 409 -6.89 28.92 9.51
C LYS A 409 -7.23 27.56 8.90
N ASP A 410 -8.35 26.98 9.34
CA ASP A 410 -8.86 25.75 8.73
C ASP A 410 -9.25 26.05 7.28
N LEU A 411 -8.51 25.48 6.33
CA LEU A 411 -8.86 25.58 4.92
C LEU A 411 -10.07 24.70 4.64
N SER A 412 -11.00 25.22 3.85
CA SER A 412 -12.17 24.46 3.41
C SER A 412 -11.91 23.83 2.04
N SER A 413 -12.72 22.86 1.65
CA SER A 413 -12.72 22.32 0.27
C SER A 413 -13.04 23.35 -0.81
N LYS A 414 -13.44 24.57 -0.44
CA LYS A 414 -13.65 25.69 -1.36
C LYS A 414 -12.40 26.52 -1.59
N THR A 415 -11.39 26.42 -0.73
CA THR A 415 -10.15 27.20 -0.86
C THR A 415 -9.41 26.79 -2.13
N VAL A 416 -8.98 27.77 -2.91
CA VAL A 416 -8.14 27.56 -4.10
C VAL A 416 -6.69 27.43 -3.66
N VAL A 417 -6.06 26.34 -4.10
CA VAL A 417 -4.63 26.11 -3.96
C VAL A 417 -3.92 26.85 -5.10
N GLU A 418 -2.97 27.72 -4.77
CA GLU A 418 -2.16 28.42 -5.77
C GLU A 418 -1.11 27.47 -6.36
N PHE A 419 -0.46 26.66 -5.51
CA PHE A 419 0.41 25.55 -5.90
C PHE A 419 0.78 24.64 -4.71
N ALA A 420 1.30 23.45 -5.02
CA ALA A 420 1.89 22.54 -4.03
C ALA A 420 3.37 22.86 -3.78
N ILE A 421 3.73 23.12 -2.53
CA ILE A 421 5.11 23.34 -2.08
C ILE A 421 5.86 22.00 -2.02
N SER A 422 5.26 20.96 -1.45
CA SER A 422 5.84 19.61 -1.42
C SER A 422 4.95 18.62 -2.16
N PRO A 423 5.51 17.52 -2.70
CA PRO A 423 4.68 16.40 -3.12
C PRO A 423 4.07 15.68 -1.91
N MET A 424 3.12 14.80 -2.18
CA MET A 424 2.61 13.79 -1.25
C MET A 424 3.35 12.45 -1.48
N LEU A 425 3.38 11.61 -0.45
CA LEU A 425 3.88 10.24 -0.52
C LEU A 425 2.70 9.28 -0.42
N ILE A 426 2.45 8.52 -1.49
CA ILE A 426 1.39 7.51 -1.54
C ILE A 426 2.02 6.14 -1.41
N LYS A 427 1.35 5.27 -0.65
CA LYS A 427 1.71 3.87 -0.45
C LYS A 427 0.63 2.97 -1.04
N MET A 428 1.07 1.96 -1.78
CA MET A 428 0.27 0.84 -2.27
C MET A 428 0.76 -0.45 -1.63
N GLY A 429 -0.19 -1.22 -1.11
CA GLY A 429 0.11 -2.42 -0.35
C GLY A 429 0.73 -2.15 1.03
N ASN A 430 1.03 -3.22 1.75
CA ASN A 430 1.61 -3.17 3.08
C ASN A 430 3.03 -3.73 3.12
N ALA A 431 3.69 -3.59 4.28
CA ALA A 431 5.07 -4.02 4.47
C ALA A 431 5.27 -5.55 4.36
N ASP A 432 4.17 -6.32 4.38
CA ASP A 432 4.18 -7.77 4.20
C ASP A 432 4.01 -8.15 2.71
N GLY A 433 3.92 -7.16 1.82
CA GLY A 433 3.72 -7.35 0.39
C GLY A 433 2.32 -7.85 0.04
N CYS A 434 1.28 -7.29 0.66
CA CYS A 434 -0.13 -7.62 0.44
C CYS A 434 -0.97 -6.35 0.20
N ASN A 435 -2.22 -6.49 -0.23
CA ASN A 435 -3.24 -5.42 -0.32
C ASN A 435 -2.89 -4.29 -1.31
N TYR A 436 -2.33 -4.63 -2.47
CA TYR A 436 -1.95 -3.63 -3.49
C TYR A 436 -3.12 -2.95 -4.20
N ASP A 437 -4.34 -3.45 -3.97
CA ASP A 437 -5.61 -2.83 -4.36
C ASP A 437 -5.97 -1.60 -3.50
N SER A 438 -5.26 -1.40 -2.38
CA SER A 438 -5.44 -0.25 -1.50
C SER A 438 -4.33 0.78 -1.65
N ARG A 439 -4.73 2.06 -1.67
CA ARG A 439 -3.83 3.23 -1.66
C ARG A 439 -4.02 4.02 -0.38
N MET A 440 -2.92 4.50 0.19
CA MET A 440 -2.93 5.33 1.39
C MET A 440 -1.96 6.50 1.22
N VAL A 441 -2.40 7.70 1.60
CA VAL A 441 -1.52 8.87 1.72
C VAL A 441 -0.75 8.76 3.03
N VAL A 442 0.56 8.55 2.95
CA VAL A 442 1.46 8.43 4.11
C VAL A 442 1.96 9.81 4.55
N CYS A 443 2.26 10.67 3.57
CA CYS A 443 2.65 12.06 3.80
C CYS A 443 1.81 12.95 2.90
N LYS A 444 1.11 13.93 3.47
CA LYS A 444 0.32 14.90 2.71
C LYS A 444 1.22 15.90 1.99
N SER A 445 0.70 16.45 0.89
CA SER A 445 1.32 17.55 0.17
C SER A 445 1.14 18.85 0.96
N LEU A 446 2.24 19.57 1.17
CA LEU A 446 2.20 20.91 1.72
C LEU A 446 1.79 21.89 0.62
N VAL A 447 0.76 22.68 0.82
CA VAL A 447 0.20 23.58 -0.20
C VAL A 447 0.15 25.04 0.24
N GLU A 448 0.28 25.93 -0.74
CA GLU A 448 0.08 27.37 -0.60
C GLU A 448 -1.28 27.75 -1.20
N HIS A 449 -2.06 28.58 -0.51
CA HIS A 449 -3.40 29.00 -0.96
C HIS A 449 -3.38 30.44 -1.50
N ASP A 450 -4.26 30.72 -2.46
CA ASP A 450 -4.43 32.07 -3.00
C ASP A 450 -5.34 32.91 -2.09
N ILE A 451 -4.74 33.73 -1.22
CA ILE A 451 -5.47 34.66 -0.35
C ILE A 451 -6.27 35.69 -1.17
N ARG A 452 -5.82 36.05 -2.39
CA ARG A 452 -6.52 37.04 -3.23
C ARG A 452 -7.76 36.43 -3.86
N GLY A 453 -7.68 35.17 -4.28
CA GLY A 453 -8.84 34.41 -4.73
C GLY A 453 -9.90 34.24 -3.64
N GLU A 454 -9.51 34.07 -2.37
CA GLU A 454 -10.47 34.05 -1.25
C GLU A 454 -11.17 35.41 -1.07
N LEU A 455 -10.46 36.52 -1.26
CA LEU A 455 -11.03 37.87 -1.20
C LEU A 455 -11.97 38.15 -2.37
N GLU A 456 -11.65 37.72 -3.59
CA GLU A 456 -12.54 37.87 -4.75
C GLU A 456 -13.80 37.03 -4.58
N VAL A 457 -13.70 35.77 -4.15
CA VAL A 457 -14.87 34.93 -3.85
C VAL A 457 -15.68 35.50 -2.69
N PHE A 458 -15.03 36.04 -1.66
CA PHE A 458 -15.72 36.69 -0.55
C PHE A 458 -16.45 37.97 -1.01
N LEU A 459 -15.83 38.76 -1.88
CA LEU A 459 -16.43 39.98 -2.46
C LEU A 459 -17.57 39.65 -3.44
N GLU A 460 -17.45 38.60 -4.24
CA GLU A 460 -18.53 38.10 -5.10
C GLU A 460 -19.70 37.56 -4.26
N GLN A 461 -19.42 36.81 -3.19
CA GLN A 461 -20.44 36.30 -2.28
C GLN A 461 -21.15 37.45 -1.53
N GLN A 462 -20.39 38.42 -1.04
CA GLN A 462 -20.93 39.66 -0.44
C GLN A 462 -21.76 40.46 -1.43
N SER A 463 -21.32 40.58 -2.69
CA SER A 463 -22.06 41.25 -3.76
C SER A 463 -23.37 40.52 -4.05
N HIS A 464 -23.34 39.19 -4.13
CA HIS A 464 -24.52 38.38 -4.42
C HIS A 464 -25.54 38.39 -3.25
N ASP A 465 -25.06 38.32 -2.02
CA ASP A 465 -25.92 38.40 -0.83
C ASP A 465 -26.43 39.83 -0.58
N PHE A 466 -25.64 40.86 -0.88
CA PHE A 466 -26.09 42.25 -0.93
C PHE A 466 -27.17 42.44 -1.99
N MET A 467 -26.98 41.92 -3.21
CA MET A 467 -27.98 41.97 -4.28
C MET A 467 -29.26 41.21 -3.92
N ARG A 468 -29.17 40.05 -3.27
CA ARG A 468 -30.36 39.35 -2.71
C ARG A 468 -31.07 40.18 -1.65
N CYS A 469 -30.33 40.85 -0.77
CA CYS A 469 -30.89 41.70 0.27
C CYS A 469 -31.63 42.90 -0.33
N VAL A 470 -31.00 43.57 -1.31
CA VAL A 470 -31.60 44.68 -2.08
C VAL A 470 -32.84 44.22 -2.84
N MET A 471 -32.80 43.08 -3.52
CA MET A 471 -33.97 42.51 -4.22
C MET A 471 -35.13 42.18 -3.26
N ARG A 472 -34.85 41.67 -2.05
CA ARG A 472 -35.86 41.45 -1.00
C ARG A 472 -36.44 42.76 -0.46
N LEU A 473 -35.60 43.78 -0.22
CA LEU A 473 -36.01 45.10 0.27
C LEU A 473 -36.84 45.89 -0.76
N LEU A 474 -36.52 45.74 -2.05
CA LEU A 474 -37.25 46.38 -3.14
C LEU A 474 -38.59 45.69 -3.47
N GLY A 475 -38.98 44.64 -2.71
CA GLY A 475 -40.24 43.93 -2.95
C GLY A 475 -40.29 43.22 -4.30
N VAL A 476 -39.16 43.02 -4.96
CA VAL A 476 -39.06 42.30 -6.23
C VAL A 476 -39.05 40.81 -5.92
N VAL A 477 -40.20 40.30 -5.50
CA VAL A 477 -40.54 38.89 -5.60
C VAL A 477 -40.86 38.64 -7.08
N HIS A 478 -39.82 38.51 -7.90
CA HIS A 478 -40.00 37.91 -9.22
C HIS A 478 -39.79 36.41 -9.10
N LEU A 479 -40.92 35.71 -9.25
CA LEU A 479 -41.07 34.31 -9.61
C LEU A 479 -39.98 33.89 -10.61
N TYR A 480 -38.86 33.36 -10.12
CA TYR A 480 -38.09 32.39 -10.87
C TYR A 480 -38.69 31.02 -10.56
N THR A 481 -39.85 30.75 -11.17
CA THR A 481 -40.28 29.38 -11.42
C THR A 481 -39.43 28.85 -12.57
N GLU A 482 -38.74 27.75 -12.29
CA GLU A 482 -38.26 26.72 -13.21
C GLU A 482 -38.76 26.84 -14.66
N LYS A 483 -37.82 26.91 -15.60
CA LYS A 483 -37.88 26.13 -16.85
C LYS A 483 -36.51 26.07 -17.53
N GLU A 484 -36.08 24.81 -17.69
CA GLU A 484 -34.96 24.24 -18.47
C GLU A 484 -33.52 24.46 -17.98
#